data_AF-A0A353Y7C9-F1
#
_entry.id   AF-A0A353Y7C9-F1
#
_cell.length_a   1.000
_cell.length_b   1.000
_cell.length_c   1.000
_cell.angle_alpha   90.00
_cell.angle_beta   90.00
_cell.angle_gamma   90.00
#
_symmetry.space_group_name_H-M   'P 1'
#
loop_
_entity.id
_entity.type
_entity.pdbx_description
1 polymer ?
#
loop_
_entity_poly.entity_id
_entity_poly.type
_entity_poly.pdbx_seq_one_letter_code
_entity_poly.pdbx_strand_id
1 'polypeptide(L)' 'MNSPTDGPIHTAHLAEEGQGRYLAQALQQQAIHIRGARTHNLKNVDLDIPRNQLVVITGLSGSGKSSLA' A
#
# COMPACT_ATOMS: atom_id res chain seq x y z
N MET A 1 -0.01 -13.85 -36.40
CA MET A 1 -0.91 -15.00 -36.55
C MET A 1 -0.70 -15.91 -35.35
N ASN A 2 -1.68 -15.88 -34.45
CA ASN A 2 -1.92 -16.65 -33.21
C ASN A 2 -0.77 -16.95 -32.24
N SER A 3 -0.88 -16.26 -31.10
CA SER A 3 -0.25 -16.48 -29.79
C SER A 3 -0.76 -17.75 -29.10
N PRO A 4 0.10 -18.58 -28.47
CA PRO A 4 -0.34 -19.67 -27.61
C PRO A 4 -0.63 -19.17 -26.19
N THR A 5 -1.90 -18.88 -25.92
CA THR A 5 -2.50 -19.07 -24.58
C THR A 5 -2.69 -20.56 -24.37
N ASP A 6 -1.85 -21.17 -23.54
CA ASP A 6 -2.23 -22.14 -22.50
C ASP A 6 -0.95 -22.65 -21.82
N GLY A 7 -0.66 -22.09 -20.65
CA GLY A 7 0.38 -22.52 -19.72
C GLY A 7 -0.20 -22.51 -18.30
N PRO A 8 0.21 -23.44 -17.44
CA PRO A 8 -0.68 -24.44 -16.87
C PRO A 8 -1.47 -23.97 -15.65
N ILE A 9 -2.70 -24.47 -15.53
CA ILE A 9 -3.60 -24.44 -14.36
C ILE A 9 -3.03 -25.26 -13.16
N HIS A 10 -1.73 -25.57 -13.13
CA HIS A 10 -1.12 -26.42 -12.10
C HIS A 10 0.20 -25.83 -11.59
N THR A 11 0.15 -24.89 -10.64
CA THR A 11 1.33 -24.54 -9.83
C THR A 11 0.95 -24.15 -8.40
N ALA A 12 0.07 -24.95 -7.77
CA ALA A 12 -0.09 -24.97 -6.32
C ALA A 12 0.88 -25.99 -5.72
N HIS A 13 2.20 -25.73 -5.76
CA HIS A 13 3.14 -26.47 -4.89
C HIS A 13 4.46 -25.76 -4.55
N LEU A 14 4.76 -24.57 -5.09
CA LEU A 14 6.00 -23.83 -4.75
C LEU A 14 5.73 -22.52 -4.00
N ALA A 15 4.53 -22.34 -3.45
CA ALA A 15 4.05 -21.05 -2.96
C ALA A 15 4.33 -20.76 -1.47
N GLU A 16 4.82 -21.72 -0.68
CA GLU A 16 4.88 -21.54 0.77
C GLU A 16 6.06 -20.66 1.24
N GLU A 17 7.22 -20.75 0.58
CA GLU A 17 8.42 -19.99 0.99
C GLU A 17 8.30 -18.48 0.74
N GLY A 18 7.61 -18.09 -0.35
CA GLY A 18 7.42 -16.69 -0.72
C GLY A 18 6.41 -15.95 0.17
N GLN A 19 5.37 -16.65 0.61
CA GLN A 19 4.31 -16.07 1.44
C GLN A 19 4.81 -15.73 2.85
N GLY A 20 5.63 -16.60 3.45
CA GLY A 20 6.19 -16.35 4.78
C GLY A 20 7.06 -15.09 4.84
N ARG A 21 7.88 -14.85 3.81
CA ARG A 21 8.72 -13.64 3.70
C ARG A 21 7.91 -12.37 3.47
N TYR A 22 6.89 -12.43 2.63
CA TYR A 22 6.01 -11.29 2.39
C TYR A 22 5.26 -10.90 3.67
N LEU A 23 4.70 -11.87 4.38
CA LEU A 23 4.02 -11.64 5.65
C LEU A 23 4.98 -11.10 6.72
N ALA A 24 6.17 -11.69 6.84
CA ALA A 24 7.19 -11.21 7.78
C ALA A 24 7.56 -9.73 7.51
N GLN A 25 7.77 -9.36 6.24
CA GLN A 25 8.07 -7.98 5.87
C GLN A 25 6.89 -7.04 6.12
N ALA A 26 5.67 -7.45 5.76
CA ALA A 26 4.46 -6.65 5.99
C ALA A 26 4.21 -6.41 7.49
N LEU A 27 4.51 -7.39 8.34
CA LEU A 27 4.42 -7.28 9.80
C LEU A 27 5.58 -6.47 10.41
N GLN A 28 6.76 -6.47 9.80
CA GLN A 28 7.89 -5.64 10.21
C GLN A 28 7.69 -4.15 9.89
N GLN A 29 6.88 -3.81 8.89
CA GLN A 29 6.60 -2.41 8.54
C GLN A 29 5.75 -1.74 9.62
N GLN A 30 6.37 -0.85 10.40
CA GLN A 30 5.73 -0.18 11.54
C GLN A 30 4.88 1.04 11.12
N ALA A 31 5.08 1.58 9.92
CA ALA A 31 4.37 2.76 9.43
C ALA A 31 4.05 2.67 7.93
N ILE A 32 2.99 3.38 7.53
CA ILE A 32 2.64 3.70 6.15
C ILE A 32 3.32 5.04 5.84
N HIS A 33 4.25 5.01 4.89
CA HIS A 33 4.98 6.19 4.47
C HIS A 33 4.30 6.82 3.25
N ILE A 34 3.83 8.05 3.42
CA ILE A 34 3.34 8.89 2.34
C ILE A 34 4.46 9.90 2.04
N ARG A 35 4.91 9.94 0.79
CA ARG A 35 5.98 10.86 0.35
C ARG A 35 5.50 11.69 -0.82
N GLY A 36 5.69 13.00 -0.74
CA GLY A 36 5.42 13.96 -1.79
C GLY A 36 3.96 13.99 -2.26
N ALA A 37 3.00 13.84 -1.35
CA ALA A 37 1.58 13.88 -1.72
C ALA A 37 1.21 15.25 -2.29
N ARG A 38 0.69 15.27 -3.53
CA ARG A 38 0.45 16.48 -4.35
C ARG A 38 -0.94 16.55 -4.99
N THR A 39 -1.82 15.60 -4.68
CA THR A 39 -3.15 15.54 -5.27
C THR A 39 -4.04 16.66 -4.73
N HIS A 40 -4.73 17.37 -5.62
CA HIS A 40 -5.61 18.51 -5.29
C HIS A 40 -4.92 19.60 -4.45
N ASN A 41 -5.34 19.79 -3.19
CA ASN A 41 -4.84 20.85 -2.32
C ASN A 41 -3.57 20.45 -1.53
N LEU A 42 -3.03 19.24 -1.75
CA LEU A 42 -1.84 18.79 -1.03
C LEU A 42 -0.58 19.46 -1.58
N LYS A 43 0.18 20.10 -0.68
CA LYS A 43 1.36 20.90 -1.01
C LYS A 43 2.66 20.12 -0.79
N ASN A 44 2.81 18.99 -1.47
CA ASN A 44 3.97 18.09 -1.32
C ASN A 44 4.17 17.64 0.14
N VAL A 45 3.18 16.93 0.67
CA VAL A 45 3.17 16.50 2.07
C VAL A 45 3.88 15.15 2.21
N ASP A 46 4.81 15.06 3.17
CA ASP A 46 5.42 13.82 3.64
C ASP A 46 4.82 13.46 5.01
N LEU A 47 4.36 12.22 5.19
CA LEU A 47 3.72 11.76 6.42
C LEU A 47 4.08 10.30 6.71
N ASP A 48 4.29 9.99 7.99
CA ASP A 48 4.45 8.63 8.50
C ASP A 48 3.25 8.29 9.38
N ILE A 49 2.38 7.40 8.91
CA ILE A 49 1.19 6.94 9.65
C ILE A 49 1.53 5.61 10.32
N PRO A 50 1.53 5.50 11.65
CA PRO A 50 1.82 4.23 12.30
C PRO A 50 0.77 3.15 11.95
N ARG A 51 1.23 1.93 11.69
CA ARG A 51 0.36 0.78 11.46
C ARG A 51 -0.18 0.25 12.79
N ASN A 52 -1.29 -0.48 12.71
CA ASN A 52 -1.94 -1.13 13.87
C ASN A 52 -2.43 -0.14 14.95
N GLN A 53 -2.65 1.11 14.57
CA GLN A 53 -3.16 2.17 15.44
C GLN A 53 -4.32 2.89 14.76
N LEU A 54 -5.30 3.35 15.54
CA LEU A 54 -6.35 4.20 15.03
C LEU A 54 -5.80 5.63 14.88
N VAL A 55 -5.61 6.05 13.63
CA VAL A 55 -5.15 7.40 13.31
C VAL A 55 -6.32 8.23 12.78
N VAL A 56 -6.57 9.38 13.40
CA VAL A 56 -7.66 10.29 13.02
C VAL A 56 -7.08 11.51 12.30
N ILE A 57 -7.47 11.72 11.04
CA ILE A 57 -7.07 12.89 10.25
C ILE A 57 -8.13 13.98 10.40
N THR A 58 -7.78 15.12 11.01
CA THR A 58 -8.70 16.24 11.27
C THR A 58 -8.20 17.56 10.68
N GLY A 59 -9.04 18.61 10.70
CA GLY A 59 -8.70 19.95 10.19
C GLY A 59 -9.84 20.65 9.45
N LEU A 60 -9.65 21.95 9.17
CA LEU A 60 -10.62 22.84 8.53
C LEU A 60 -11.12 22.32 7.17
N SER A 61 -12.32 22.72 6.75
CA SER A 61 -12.83 22.40 5.40
C SER A 61 -11.84 22.87 4.32
N GLY A 62 -11.63 22.04 3.29
CA GLY A 62 -10.66 22.31 2.23
C GLY A 62 -9.19 22.01 2.54
N SER A 63 -8.82 21.61 3.77
CA SER A 63 -7.42 21.36 4.15
C SER A 63 -6.72 20.17 3.48
N GLY A 64 -7.43 19.40 2.63
CA GLY A 64 -6.85 18.27 1.88
C GLY A 64 -6.95 16.90 2.57
N LYS A 65 -7.70 16.76 3.68
CA LYS A 65 -7.88 15.48 4.38
C LYS A 65 -8.42 14.37 3.48
N SER A 66 -9.49 14.64 2.74
CA SER A 66 -10.08 13.69 1.78
C SER A 66 -9.22 13.45 0.55
N SER A 67 -8.18 14.28 0.33
CA SER A 67 -7.18 14.03 -0.72
C SER A 67 -6.03 13.17 -0.21
N LEU A 68 -5.87 13.06 1.11
CA LEU A 68 -4.84 12.29 1.80
C LEU A 68 -5.32 10.90 2.20
N ALA A 69 -6.60 10.75 2.55
CA ALA A 69 -7.28 9.49 2.85
C ALA A 69 -7.86 8.86 1.57
#